data_AF-C1KIX5-F1
#
_entry.id   AF-C1KIX5-F1
#
_cell.length_a   1.000
_cell.length_b   1.000
_cell.length_c   1.000
_cell.angle_alpha   90.00
_cell.angle_beta   90.00
_cell.angle_gamma   90.00
#
_symmetry.space_group_name_H-M   'P 1'
#
loop_
_entity.id
_entity.type
_entity.pdbx_description
1 polymer ?
#
loop_
_entity_poly.entity_id
_entity_poly.type
_entity_poly.pdbx_seq_one_letter_code
_entity_poly.pdbx_strand_id
1 'polypeptide(L)'
;CHGRGSCKTGDCKGLLECQEYGQPPNTLAEYALKQYADLDWIDISLVDGFNIPMEFSPTSGGCKVMRCTADIKGQCPAELKADDGCNNPCTVYKTNEYCCDKGGTCGPTPLSKFFKDRCPDAYS
;
A
#
# COMPACT_ATOMS: atom_id res chain seq x y z
N CYS A 1 -11.09 -14.90 -25.75
CA CYS A 1 -11.01 -13.85 -24.72
C CYS A 1 -9.57 -13.74 -24.24
N HIS A 2 -8.90 -12.61 -24.43
CA HIS A 2 -7.45 -12.46 -24.17
C HIS A 2 -7.13 -11.90 -22.76
N GLY A 3 -8.05 -12.05 -21.79
CA GLY A 3 -7.83 -11.56 -20.42
C GLY A 3 -7.56 -10.05 -20.33
N ARG A 4 -8.18 -9.25 -21.22
CA ARG A 4 -8.01 -7.79 -21.27
C ARG A 4 -9.26 -7.08 -20.75
N GLY A 5 -9.08 -6.03 -19.97
CA GLY A 5 -10.15 -5.25 -19.35
C GLY A 5 -9.63 -4.00 -18.66
N SER A 6 -10.31 -3.57 -17.60
CA SER A 6 -9.83 -2.53 -16.70
C SER A 6 -10.32 -2.77 -15.28
N CYS A 7 -9.52 -2.34 -14.30
CA CYS A 7 -9.88 -2.32 -12.88
C CYS A 7 -10.05 -0.89 -12.39
N LYS A 8 -10.94 -0.66 -11.41
CA LYS A 8 -11.12 0.66 -10.78
C LYS A 8 -9.93 1.05 -9.89
N THR A 9 -9.28 0.06 -9.28
CA THR A 9 -8.12 0.20 -8.41
C THR A 9 -7.14 -0.92 -8.72
N GLY A 10 -5.83 -0.67 -8.69
CA GLY A 10 -4.81 -1.69 -8.90
C GLY A 10 -4.74 -2.21 -10.33
N ASP A 11 -5.21 -1.45 -11.33
CA ASP A 11 -5.14 -1.89 -12.73
C ASP A 11 -3.68 -2.03 -13.18
N CYS A 12 -3.32 -3.18 -13.74
CA CYS A 12 -1.97 -3.48 -14.21
C CYS A 12 -1.92 -3.48 -15.75
N LYS A 13 -2.30 -2.34 -16.35
CA LYS A 13 -2.38 -2.09 -17.81
C LYS A 13 -3.48 -2.89 -18.51
N GLY A 14 -4.61 -3.07 -17.84
CA GLY A 14 -5.78 -3.76 -18.35
C GLY A 14 -5.54 -5.25 -18.64
N LEU A 15 -4.58 -5.86 -17.96
CA LEU A 15 -4.30 -7.30 -18.03
C LEU A 15 -4.90 -7.99 -16.81
N LEU A 16 -5.48 -9.17 -17.01
CA LEU A 16 -5.90 -10.05 -15.91
C LEU A 16 -4.69 -10.71 -15.23
N GLU A 17 -3.69 -11.09 -16.02
CA GLU A 17 -2.42 -11.64 -15.55
C GLU A 17 -1.38 -10.51 -15.51
N CYS A 18 -1.22 -9.88 -14.36
CA CYS A 18 -0.33 -8.74 -14.19
C CYS A 18 1.13 -9.11 -14.46
N GLN A 19 1.80 -8.29 -15.27
CA GLN A 19 3.24 -8.36 -15.54
C GLN A 19 4.00 -7.16 -14.97
N GLU A 20 3.27 -6.21 -14.38
CA GLU A 20 3.75 -4.96 -13.81
C GLU A 20 2.91 -4.61 -12.58
N TYR A 21 3.38 -3.65 -11.78
CA TYR A 21 2.63 -3.15 -10.63
C TYR A 21 1.29 -2.52 -11.03
N GLY A 22 0.31 -2.62 -10.13
CA GLY A 22 -1.01 -2.04 -10.32
C GLY A 22 -1.02 -0.53 -10.04
N GLN A 23 -1.95 0.19 -10.67
CA GLN A 23 -2.14 1.62 -10.42
C GLN A 23 -2.72 1.91 -9.03
N PRO A 24 -2.16 2.86 -8.26
CA PRO A 24 -2.74 3.34 -7.01
C PRO A 24 -4.19 3.85 -7.17
N PRO A 25 -5.04 3.76 -6.12
CA PRO A 25 -4.71 3.23 -4.81
C PRO A 25 -4.80 1.70 -4.74
N ASN A 26 -3.82 1.06 -4.14
CA ASN A 26 -3.81 -0.39 -3.91
C ASN A 26 -3.06 -0.75 -2.63
N THR A 27 -3.71 -1.49 -1.75
CA THR A 27 -3.08 -2.03 -0.54
C THR A 27 -2.11 -3.14 -0.94
N LEU A 28 -0.84 -3.00 -0.57
CA LEU A 28 0.22 -3.92 -0.98
C LEU A 28 0.59 -4.88 0.15
N ALA A 29 0.80 -6.15 -0.19
CA ALA A 29 1.60 -7.08 0.60
C ALA A 29 2.97 -7.18 -0.08
N GLU A 30 3.99 -6.62 0.55
CA GLU A 30 5.35 -6.64 0.04
C GLU A 30 6.13 -7.75 0.74
N TYR A 31 6.91 -8.51 -0.02
CA TYR A 31 7.75 -9.55 0.53
C TYR A 31 9.06 -9.68 -0.23
N ALA A 32 10.13 -9.88 0.51
CA ALA A 32 11.45 -10.20 -0.01
C ALA A 32 11.97 -11.44 0.72
N LEU A 33 12.04 -12.55 0.00
CA LEU A 33 12.43 -13.84 0.57
C LEU A 33 13.95 -13.99 0.60
N LYS A 34 14.46 -14.70 1.62
CA LYS A 34 15.89 -15.06 1.78
C LYS A 34 16.84 -13.88 1.58
N GLN A 35 16.57 -12.78 2.27
CA GLN A 35 17.43 -11.59 2.22
C GLN A 35 18.58 -11.75 3.23
N TYR A 36 18.91 -10.70 3.98
CA TYR A 36 19.96 -10.73 4.98
C TYR A 36 19.70 -11.81 6.05
N ALA A 37 20.73 -12.59 6.36
CA ALA A 37 20.70 -13.68 7.35
C ALA A 37 19.63 -14.76 7.09
N ASP A 38 19.31 -15.02 5.81
CA ASP A 38 18.28 -16.00 5.38
C ASP A 38 16.88 -15.72 5.95
N LEU A 39 16.60 -14.46 6.30
CA LEU A 39 15.30 -14.02 6.79
C LEU A 39 14.43 -13.52 5.64
N ASP A 40 13.14 -13.85 5.74
CA ASP A 40 12.09 -13.30 4.89
C ASP A 40 11.61 -11.98 5.50
N TRP A 41 11.58 -10.93 4.69
CA TRP A 41 11.04 -9.63 5.05
C TRP A 41 9.65 -9.52 4.44
N ILE A 42 8.67 -9.25 5.29
CA ILE A 42 7.28 -9.11 4.88
C ILE A 42 6.72 -7.84 5.51
N ASP A 43 5.89 -7.14 4.76
CA ASP A 43 5.16 -5.98 5.25
C ASP A 43 3.86 -5.73 4.48
N ILE A 44 2.98 -4.94 5.09
CA ILE A 44 1.83 -4.35 4.40
C ILE A 44 2.20 -2.90 4.13
N SER A 45 1.98 -2.42 2.91
CA SER A 45 2.32 -1.06 2.51
C SER A 45 1.11 -0.29 2.00
N LEU A 46 0.98 0.93 2.52
CA LEU A 46 -0.02 1.93 2.13
C LEU A 46 0.64 3.15 1.47
N VAL A 47 1.91 3.01 1.06
CA VAL A 47 2.65 4.03 0.30
C VAL A 47 2.00 4.24 -1.08
N ASP A 48 1.38 3.21 -1.64
CA ASP A 48 0.55 3.28 -2.84
C ASP A 48 -0.95 3.39 -2.53
N GLY A 49 -1.30 3.74 -1.28
CA GLY A 49 -2.69 3.95 -0.84
C GLY A 49 -3.40 2.69 -0.36
N PHE A 50 -4.72 2.78 -0.25
CA PHE A 50 -5.58 1.73 0.30
C PHE A 50 -6.83 1.54 -0.54
N ASN A 51 -7.17 0.29 -0.86
CA ASN A 51 -8.42 -0.05 -1.55
C ASN A 51 -9.21 -1.17 -0.85
N ILE A 52 -8.52 -2.17 -0.28
CA ILE A 52 -9.12 -3.31 0.39
C ILE A 52 -8.41 -3.62 1.72
N PRO A 53 -9.14 -4.05 2.77
CA PRO A 53 -8.52 -4.50 4.00
C PRO A 53 -7.73 -5.79 3.75
N MET A 54 -6.59 -5.92 4.41
CA MET A 54 -5.66 -7.02 4.19
C MET A 54 -5.11 -7.57 5.51
N GLU A 55 -4.93 -8.88 5.55
CA GLU A 55 -4.11 -9.57 6.53
C GLU A 55 -2.96 -10.25 5.78
N PHE A 56 -1.73 -10.06 6.27
CA PHE A 56 -0.56 -10.75 5.76
C PHE A 56 0.16 -11.44 6.91
N SER A 57 0.06 -12.77 6.92
CA SER A 57 0.51 -13.61 8.03
C SER A 57 1.19 -14.87 7.51
N PRO A 58 2.26 -15.34 8.16
CA PRO A 58 2.85 -16.63 7.85
C PRO A 58 1.92 -17.77 8.27
N THR A 59 1.84 -18.83 7.47
CA THR A 59 1.08 -20.05 7.82
C THR A 59 1.90 -21.06 8.61
N SER A 60 3.24 -21.01 8.46
CA SER A 60 4.21 -21.66 9.33
C SER A 60 4.52 -20.73 10.51
N GLY A 61 4.45 -21.21 11.75
CA GLY A 61 4.74 -20.37 12.92
C GLY A 61 6.12 -19.70 12.87
N GLY A 62 6.30 -18.56 13.54
CA GLY A 62 7.61 -17.91 13.71
C GLY A 62 7.66 -16.40 13.49
N CYS A 63 6.67 -15.79 12.82
CA CYS A 63 6.62 -14.34 12.57
C CYS A 63 5.30 -13.70 13.00
N LYS A 64 5.31 -12.36 13.14
CA LYS A 64 4.15 -11.55 13.53
C LYS A 64 3.07 -11.57 12.44
N VAL A 65 1.81 -11.61 12.87
CA VAL A 65 0.63 -11.39 12.02
C VAL A 65 0.48 -9.89 11.77
N MET A 66 0.42 -9.45 10.52
CA MET A 66 0.19 -8.05 10.16
C MET A 66 -1.22 -7.89 9.60
N ARG A 67 -1.92 -6.86 10.05
CA ARG A 67 -3.30 -6.59 9.64
C ARG A 67 -3.50 -5.11 9.40
N CYS A 68 -4.18 -4.80 8.30
CA CYS A 68 -4.72 -3.49 8.01
C CYS A 68 -6.19 -3.65 7.61
N THR A 69 -7.06 -3.65 8.62
CA THR A 69 -8.50 -3.92 8.46
C THR A 69 -9.39 -2.74 8.87
N ALA A 70 -8.80 -1.58 9.12
CA ALA A 70 -9.54 -0.37 9.43
C ALA A 70 -10.34 0.13 8.22
N ASP A 71 -11.43 0.85 8.49
CA ASP A 71 -12.23 1.51 7.44
C ASP A 71 -11.55 2.78 6.94
N ILE A 72 -10.45 2.60 6.19
CA ILE A 72 -9.71 3.70 5.57
C ILE A 72 -10.52 4.33 4.43
N LYS A 73 -11.32 3.56 3.68
CA LYS A 73 -12.14 4.10 2.58
C LYS A 73 -13.22 5.06 3.08
N GLY A 74 -13.95 4.67 4.13
CA GLY A 74 -15.00 5.51 4.72
C GLY A 74 -14.45 6.76 5.41
N GLN A 75 -13.24 6.68 5.94
CA GLN A 75 -12.60 7.76 6.69
C GLN A 75 -11.56 8.55 5.89
N CYS A 76 -11.41 8.25 4.60
CA CYS A 76 -10.39 8.86 3.76
C CYS A 76 -10.53 10.39 3.74
N PRO A 77 -9.45 11.14 4.01
CA PRO A 77 -9.47 12.60 3.86
C PRO A 77 -9.92 12.98 2.46
N ALA A 78 -10.70 14.05 2.35
CA ALA A 78 -11.27 14.48 1.07
C ALA A 78 -10.19 14.71 -0.02
N GLU A 79 -9.01 15.16 0.40
CA GLU A 79 -7.85 15.44 -0.44
C GLU A 79 -7.20 14.18 -1.03
N LEU A 80 -7.40 13.02 -0.40
CA LEU A 80 -6.80 11.74 -0.78
C LEU A 80 -7.81 10.77 -1.41
N LYS A 81 -9.08 11.16 -1.47
CA LYS A 81 -10.16 10.27 -1.87
C LYS A 81 -10.05 9.89 -3.34
N ALA A 82 -10.20 8.60 -3.63
CA ALA A 82 -10.31 8.04 -4.97
C ALA A 82 -11.66 7.33 -5.14
N ASP A 83 -12.01 6.93 -6.37
CA ASP A 83 -13.32 6.35 -6.70
C ASP A 83 -13.68 5.11 -5.86
N ASP A 84 -12.71 4.23 -5.57
CA ASP A 84 -12.91 3.06 -4.70
C ASP A 84 -11.70 2.81 -3.77
N GLY A 85 -11.12 3.88 -3.26
CA GLY A 85 -9.94 3.81 -2.40
C GLY A 85 -9.52 5.15 -1.80
N CYS A 86 -8.35 5.13 -1.16
CA CYS A 86 -7.71 6.28 -0.56
C CYS A 86 -6.26 6.33 -1.03
N ASN A 87 -5.88 7.36 -1.79
CA ASN A 87 -4.52 7.54 -2.29
C ASN A 87 -3.57 7.90 -1.15
N ASN A 88 -2.30 7.56 -1.31
CA ASN A 88 -1.26 8.13 -0.46
C ASN A 88 -0.99 9.58 -0.88
N PRO A 89 -0.60 10.47 0.05
CA PRO A 89 -0.21 11.84 -0.31
C PRO A 89 0.93 11.91 -1.33
N CYS A 90 1.84 10.94 -1.40
CA CYS A 90 2.86 10.90 -2.45
C CYS A 90 2.22 10.82 -3.84
N THR A 91 1.24 9.93 -4.03
CA THR A 91 0.51 9.76 -5.29
C THR A 91 -0.17 11.06 -5.74
N VAL A 92 -0.73 11.81 -4.79
CA VAL A 92 -1.51 13.03 -5.05
C VAL A 92 -0.60 14.25 -5.26
N TYR A 93 0.29 14.54 -4.32
CA TYR A 93 1.06 15.79 -4.31
C TYR A 93 2.41 15.67 -5.02
N LYS A 94 2.99 14.46 -5.13
CA LYS A 94 4.28 14.20 -5.78
C LYS A 94 5.43 15.10 -5.28
N THR A 95 5.37 15.49 -4.00
CA THR A 95 6.40 16.29 -3.35
C THR A 95 7.36 15.38 -2.61
N ASN A 96 8.60 15.84 -2.43
CA ASN A 96 9.62 15.09 -1.70
C ASN A 96 9.25 14.86 -0.22
N GLU A 97 8.42 15.73 0.36
CA GLU A 97 7.93 15.58 1.72
C GLU A 97 7.12 14.29 1.91
N TYR A 98 6.34 13.90 0.89
CA TYR A 98 5.52 12.70 0.93
C TYR A 98 6.15 11.49 0.23
N CYS A 99 6.92 11.71 -0.84
CA CYS A 99 7.49 10.62 -1.65
C CYS A 99 8.90 10.18 -1.21
N CYS A 100 9.63 10.99 -0.44
CA CYS A 100 10.99 10.68 -0.01
C CYS A 100 12.04 10.42 -1.13
N ASP A 101 11.73 10.70 -2.41
CA ASP A 101 12.52 10.25 -3.57
C ASP A 101 13.90 10.90 -3.73
N LYS A 102 14.10 12.14 -3.27
CA LYS A 102 15.29 12.93 -3.62
C LYS A 102 16.47 12.79 -2.65
N GLY A 103 16.43 11.81 -1.74
CA GLY A 103 17.45 11.64 -0.71
C GLY A 103 17.39 12.79 0.31
N GLY A 104 16.91 12.48 1.51
CA GLY A 104 16.74 13.43 2.61
C GLY A 104 15.88 12.83 3.72
N THR A 105 15.82 13.51 4.87
CA THR A 105 14.91 13.15 5.96
C THR A 105 13.48 13.45 5.56
N CYS A 106 12.74 12.43 5.12
CA CYS A 106 11.28 12.48 5.16
C CYS A 106 10.80 11.97 6.52
N GLY A 107 9.69 12.54 6.99
CA GLY A 107 9.17 12.30 8.31
C GLY A 107 7.66 12.08 8.28
N PRO A 108 7.06 11.72 9.42
CA PRO A 108 5.64 11.49 9.50
C PRO A 108 4.87 12.81 9.28
N THR A 109 3.98 12.81 8.30
CA THR A 109 3.08 13.92 7.99
C THR A 109 1.71 13.67 8.60
N PRO A 110 0.83 14.69 8.73
CA PRO A 110 -0.55 14.45 9.18
C PRO A 110 -1.29 13.42 8.33
N LEU A 111 -0.99 13.37 7.03
CA LEU A 111 -1.61 12.44 6.08
C LEU A 111 -1.04 11.02 6.18
N SER A 112 0.28 10.84 6.39
CA SER A 112 0.81 9.48 6.64
C SER A 112 0.40 8.96 8.02
N LYS A 113 0.32 9.82 9.04
CA LYS A 113 -0.22 9.47 10.36
C LYS A 113 -1.66 8.97 10.30
N PHE A 114 -2.50 9.53 9.41
CA PHE A 114 -3.86 9.03 9.23
C PHE A 114 -3.91 7.53 8.90
N PHE A 115 -3.01 7.06 8.03
CA PHE A 115 -2.87 5.65 7.69
C PHE A 115 -2.22 4.86 8.83
N LYS A 116 -1.15 5.40 9.44
CA LYS A 116 -0.41 4.73 10.51
C LYS A 116 -1.24 4.50 11.77
N ASP A 117 -2.09 5.45 12.15
CA ASP A 117 -2.98 5.36 13.31
C ASP A 117 -4.06 4.27 13.11
N ARG A 118 -4.44 4.02 11.85
CA ARG A 118 -5.45 3.02 11.48
C ARG A 118 -4.87 1.64 11.21
N CYS A 119 -3.66 1.60 10.68
CA CYS A 119 -2.90 0.40 10.38
C CYS A 119 -1.47 0.53 10.94
N PRO A 120 -1.27 0.33 12.25
CA PRO A 120 0.03 0.49 12.91
C PRO A 120 1.10 -0.45 12.36
N ASP A 121 0.67 -1.60 11.83
CA ASP A 121 1.54 -2.63 11.28
C ASP A 121 1.94 -2.36 9.83
N ALA A 122 1.35 -1.37 9.16
CA ALA A 122 1.61 -1.07 7.76
C ALA A 122 2.59 0.11 7.57
N TYR A 123 3.29 0.14 6.44
CA TYR A 123 4.03 1.32 5.97
C TYR A 123 3.07 2.41 5.49
N SER A 124 3.41 3.67 5.77
CA SER A 124 2.55 4.85 5.56
C SER A 124 3.32 6.07 5.10
#